data_AF-A0A091MX69-F1
#
_entry.id   AF-A0A091MX69-F1
#
_cell.length_a   1.000
_cell.length_b   1.000
_cell.length_c   1.000
_cell.angle_alpha   90.00
_cell.angle_beta   90.00
_cell.angle_gamma   90.00
#
_symmetry.space_group_name_H-M   'P 1'
#
loop_
_entity.id
_entity.type
_entity.pdbx_description
1 polymer ?
#
loop_
_entity_poly.entity_id
_entity_poly.type
_entity_poly.pdbx_seq_one_letter_code
_entity_poly.pdbx_strand_id
1 'polypeptide(L)' 'MPCKALALSFLGLLALSSACYIQNCPIGGKRAVLDMDIRKCLPCGPHNKGRCFGPNICCSEELGCYMGTSE' A
#
# COMPACT_ATOMS: atom_id res chain seq x y z
N MET A 1 -20.85 7.47 40.99
CA MET A 1 -20.46 6.10 40.56
C MET A 1 -19.56 6.18 39.32
N PRO A 2 -18.33 6.70 39.46
CA PRO A 2 -17.42 6.93 38.32
C PRO A 2 -16.90 5.64 37.67
N CYS A 3 -16.91 4.51 38.41
CA CYS A 3 -16.39 3.23 37.93
C CYS A 3 -17.15 2.68 36.71
N LYS A 4 -18.47 2.92 36.62
CA LYS A 4 -19.28 2.44 35.48
C LYS A 4 -19.00 3.23 34.21
N ALA A 5 -18.84 4.55 34.33
CA ALA A 5 -18.49 5.41 33.19
C ALA A 5 -17.07 5.12 32.67
N LEU A 6 -16.12 4.86 33.58
CA LEU A 6 -14.77 4.45 33.21
C LEU A 6 -14.76 3.09 32.49
N ALA A 7 -15.50 2.10 33.02
CA ALA A 7 -15.62 0.79 32.40
C ALA A 7 -16.25 0.85 31.00
N LEU A 8 -17.31 1.66 30.83
CA LEU A 8 -17.94 1.89 29.53
C LEU A 8 -16.99 2.57 28.53
N SER A 9 -16.17 3.52 28.99
CA SER A 9 -15.18 4.20 28.15
C SER A 9 -14.08 3.25 27.67
N PHE A 10 -13.56 2.42 28.57
CA PHE A 10 -12.59 1.38 28.21
C PHE A 10 -13.16 0.36 27.23
N LEU A 11 -14.40 -0.11 27.43
CA LEU A 11 -15.07 -1.01 26.49
C LEU A 11 -15.24 -0.37 25.10
N GLY A 12 -15.59 0.92 25.05
CA GLY A 12 -15.72 1.66 23.80
C GLY A 12 -14.39 1.76 23.04
N LEU A 13 -13.32 2.17 23.72
CA LEU A 13 -11.99 2.29 23.11
C LEU A 13 -11.49 0.94 22.54
N LEU A 14 -11.72 -0.16 23.26
CA LEU A 14 -11.39 -1.51 22.79
C LEU A 14 -12.14 -1.87 21.51
N ALA A 15 -13.45 -1.61 21.44
CA ALA A 15 -14.26 -1.87 20.25
C ALA A 15 -13.88 -1.02 19.04
N LEU A 16 -13.49 0.25 19.24
CA LEU A 16 -12.98 1.09 18.15
C LEU A 16 -11.60 0.59 17.66
N SER A 17 -10.73 0.16 18.57
CA SER A 17 -9.41 -0.36 18.20
C SER A 17 -9.49 -1.65 17.38
N SER A 18 -10.44 -2.54 17.68
CA SER A 18 -10.64 -3.78 16.93
C SER A 18 -11.28 -3.55 15.56
N ALA A 19 -12.16 -2.54 15.41
CA ALA A 19 -12.69 -2.15 14.11
C ALA A 19 -11.61 -1.60 13.16
N CYS A 20 -10.56 -0.96 13.70
CA CYS A 20 -9.39 -0.53 12.94
C CYS A 20 -8.40 -1.68 12.65
N TYR A 21 -8.49 -2.80 13.37
CA TYR A 21 -7.60 -3.95 13.22
C TYR A 21 -8.18 -5.01 12.27
N ILE A 22 -8.45 -4.62 11.02
CA ILE A 22 -8.74 -5.56 9.94
C ILE A 22 -7.45 -6.31 9.61
N GLN A 23 -7.33 -7.55 10.12
CA GLN A 23 -6.21 -8.44 9.78
C GLN A 23 -6.36 -9.13 8.42
N ASN A 24 -7.53 -8.99 7.80
CA ASN A 24 -7.89 -9.70 6.57
C ASN A 24 -8.42 -8.71 5.52
N CYS A 25 -7.64 -7.68 5.24
CA CYS A 25 -8.01 -6.70 4.23
C CYS A 25 -8.03 -7.43 2.87
N PRO A 26 -9.18 -7.60 2.22
CA PRO A 26 -9.22 -8.19 0.89
C PRO A 26 -8.35 -7.35 -0.04
N ILE A 27 -7.70 -7.99 -1.01
CA ILE A 27 -6.91 -7.27 -2.01
C ILE A 27 -7.87 -6.44 -2.89
N GLY A 28 -8.19 -5.24 -2.40
CA GLY A 28 -8.93 -4.22 -3.11
C GLY A 28 -10.11 -3.57 -2.39
N GLY A 29 -9.86 -2.37 -1.84
CA GLY A 29 -10.91 -1.43 -1.40
C GLY A 29 -11.37 -0.49 -2.51
N LYS A 30 -12.20 0.52 -2.22
CA LYS A 30 -12.64 1.56 -3.20
C LYS A 30 -11.49 2.36 -3.87
N ARG A 31 -10.24 2.13 -3.46
CA ARG A 31 -8.99 2.66 -4.06
C ARG A 31 -8.14 1.61 -4.76
N ALA A 32 -8.52 0.33 -4.75
CA ALA A 32 -7.99 -0.61 -5.71
C ALA A 32 -8.67 -0.31 -7.03
N VAL A 33 -8.04 0.60 -7.74
CA VAL A 33 -8.14 0.66 -9.18
C VAL A 33 -7.63 -0.68 -9.70
N LEU A 34 -8.53 -1.66 -9.72
CA LEU A 34 -8.48 -2.69 -10.73
C LEU A 34 -8.74 -1.96 -12.04
N ASP A 35 -7.76 -2.05 -12.94
CA ASP A 35 -8.00 -1.96 -14.36
C ASP A 35 -8.32 -0.55 -14.91
N MET A 36 -7.40 0.39 -14.71
CA MET A 36 -7.21 1.44 -15.71
C MET A 36 -5.95 1.06 -16.44
N ASP A 37 -6.08 0.41 -17.60
CA ASP A 37 -5.03 0.13 -18.59
C ASP A 37 -3.65 0.21 -17.94
N ILE A 38 -3.13 -0.91 -17.45
CA ILE A 38 -1.70 -1.00 -17.13
C ILE A 38 -1.02 -0.74 -18.46
N ARG A 39 -0.75 0.54 -18.77
CA ARG A 39 0.18 0.96 -19.79
C ARG A 39 1.44 0.28 -19.33
N LYS A 40 1.75 -0.87 -19.93
CA LYS A 40 2.94 -1.65 -19.62
C LYS A 40 4.06 -0.64 -19.73
N CYS A 41 4.57 -0.21 -18.58
CA CYS A 41 5.51 0.89 -18.56
C CYS A 41 6.67 0.53 -19.48
N LEU A 42 7.23 1.53 -20.15
CA LEU A 42 8.32 1.30 -21.10
C LEU A 42 9.42 0.50 -20.39
N PRO A 43 10.09 -0.43 -21.09
CA PRO A 43 11.27 -1.05 -20.54
C PRO A 43 12.30 0.04 -20.22
N CYS A 44 12.99 -0.13 -19.10
CA CYS A 44 13.93 0.86 -18.56
C CYS A 44 15.19 0.16 -18.02
N GLY A 45 16.25 0.93 -17.83
CA GLY A 45 17.51 0.48 -17.26
C GLY A 45 18.38 -0.41 -18.18
N PRO A 46 19.50 -0.93 -17.65
CA PRO A 46 20.47 -1.71 -18.40
C PRO A 46 19.82 -2.87 -19.16
N HIS A 47 20.05 -2.94 -20.47
CA HIS A 47 19.53 -3.99 -21.35
C HIS A 47 18.00 -4.12 -21.36
N ASN A 48 17.24 -3.06 -21.02
CA ASN A 48 15.77 -3.09 -21.02
C ASN A 48 15.18 -4.16 -20.08
N LYS A 49 15.94 -4.55 -19.05
CA LYS A 49 15.54 -5.58 -18.07
C LYS A 49 14.65 -5.04 -16.95
N GLY A 50 14.50 -3.72 -16.84
CA GLY A 50 13.64 -3.08 -15.85
C GLY A 50 12.26 -2.72 -16.40
N ARG A 51 11.34 -2.43 -15.47
CA ARG A 51 10.01 -1.87 -15.74
C ARG A 51 9.82 -0.62 -14.91
N CYS A 52 9.17 0.39 -15.46
CA CYS A 52 8.84 1.56 -14.65
C CYS A 52 7.69 1.23 -13.68
N PHE A 53 7.82 1.68 -12.43
CA PHE A 53 6.76 1.58 -11.41
C PHE A 53 6.16 2.94 -11.07
N GLY A 54 6.70 4.01 -11.66
CA GLY A 54 6.25 5.38 -11.48
C GLY A 54 7.12 6.35 -12.29
N PRO A 55 6.79 7.66 -12.28
CA PRO A 55 7.63 8.68 -12.89
C PRO A 55 9.01 8.69 -12.22
N ASN A 56 10.06 8.50 -13.01
CA ASN A 56 11.46 8.38 -12.57
C ASN A 56 11.76 7.20 -11.64
N ILE A 57 11.01 6.09 -11.73
CA ILE A 57 11.27 4.87 -10.96
C ILE A 57 11.35 3.68 -11.90
N CYS A 58 12.53 3.06 -12.00
CA CYS A 58 12.77 1.84 -12.77
C CYS A 58 13.19 0.70 -11.85
N CYS A 59 12.49 -0.44 -11.88
CA CYS A 59 12.84 -1.61 -11.07
C CYS A 59 13.05 -2.86 -11.92
N SER A 60 14.07 -3.65 -11.58
CA SER A 60 14.35 -4.98 -12.13
C SER A 60 14.74 -5.94 -11.02
N GLU A 61 14.42 -7.22 -11.17
CA GLU A 61 14.74 -8.25 -10.18
C GLU A 61 16.26 -8.42 -10.00
N GLU A 62 17.04 -8.23 -11.07
CA GLU A 62 18.50 -8.37 -11.04
C GLU A 62 19.23 -7.11 -10.54
N LEU A 63 18.61 -5.93 -10.69
CA LEU A 63 19.28 -4.64 -10.48
C LEU A 63 18.73 -3.84 -9.28
N GLY A 64 17.59 -4.28 -8.72
CA GLY A 64 16.85 -3.52 -7.72
C GLY A 64 16.06 -2.37 -8.33
N CYS A 65 15.86 -1.29 -7.57
CA CYS A 65 15.09 -0.12 -7.99
C CYS A 65 15.96 1.14 -8.06
N TYR A 66 15.92 1.80 -9.21
CA TYR A 66 16.50 3.11 -9.47
C TYR A 66 15.40 4.18 -9.35
N MET A 67 15.64 5.19 -8.51
CA MET A 67 14.70 6.27 -8.24
C MET A 67 15.36 7.63 -8.48
N GLY A 68 14.86 8.41 -9.43
CA GLY A 68 15.37 9.77 -9.71
C GLY A 68 16.78 9.80 -10.28
N THR A 69 17.30 8.68 -10.78
CA THR A 69 18.60 8.58 -11.44
C THR A 69 18.40 8.49 -12.95
N SER A 70 19.36 8.97 -13.75
CA SER A 70 19.41 8.62 -15.17
C SER A 70 19.58 7.10 -15.29
N GLU A 71 18.51 6.43 -15.71
CA GLU A 71 18.45 5.00 -16.01
C GLU A 71 19.29 4.59 -17.22
#